data_AF-A0A357LMZ8-F1
#
_entry.id   AF-A0A357LMZ8-F1
#
_cell.length_a   1.000
_cell.length_b   1.000
_cell.length_c   1.000
_cell.angle_alpha   90.00
_cell.angle_beta   90.00
_cell.angle_gamma   90.00
#
_symmetry.space_group_name_H-M   'P 1'
#
loop_
_entity.id
_entity.type
_entity.pdbx_description
1 polymer ?
#
loop_
_entity_poly.entity_id
_entity_poly.type
_entity_poly.pdbx_seq_one_letter_code
_entity_poly.pdbx_strand_id
1 'polypeptide(L)' 'MQSDPLERIAGALERLSPPPVSAPDFDAVDAFVWQVSPDRLAPVETVNRVDMSLLLGVDRARDILL' A
#
# COMPACT_ATOMS: atom_id res chain seq x y z
N MET A 1 26.64 15.15 34.45
CA MET A 1 25.53 16.04 34.04
C MET A 1 24.46 15.18 33.40
N GLN A 2 23.39 14.84 34.13
CA GLN A 2 22.31 14.03 33.55
C GLN A 2 21.70 14.80 32.37
N SER A 3 21.52 14.14 31.22
CA SER A 3 20.76 14.71 30.09
C SER A 3 19.39 15.15 30.56
N ASP A 4 18.90 16.21 29.93
CA ASP A 4 17.53 16.68 30.11
C ASP A 4 16.57 15.49 29.94
N PRO A 5 15.63 15.26 30.89
CA PRO A 5 14.60 14.24 30.75
C PRO A 5 13.90 14.25 29.38
N LEU A 6 13.73 15.42 28.76
CA LEU A 6 13.13 15.57 27.44
C LEU A 6 14.02 15.00 26.33
N GLU A 7 15.33 15.24 26.35
CA GLU A 7 16.28 14.66 25.38
C GLU A 7 16.31 13.13 25.50
N ARG A 8 16.28 12.62 26.73
CA ARG A 8 16.26 11.17 26.98
C ARG A 8 14.97 10.52 26.45
N ILE A 9 13.83 11.19 26.59
CA ILE A 9 12.55 10.73 26.06
C ILE A 9 12.56 10.78 24.53
N ALA A 10 13.00 11.90 23.94
CA ALA A 10 13.09 12.05 22.49
C ALA A 10 13.95 10.95 21.85
N GLY A 11 15.17 10.74 22.36
CA GLY A 11 16.04 9.68 21.86
C GLY A 11 15.49 8.27 22.08
N ALA A 12 14.67 8.04 23.12
CA ALA A 12 13.99 6.77 23.30
C ALA A 12 12.86 6.55 22.29
N LEU A 13 12.09 7.59 21.97
CA LEU A 13 11.03 7.55 20.97
C LEU A 13 11.58 7.31 19.56
N GLU A 14 12.69 7.96 19.21
CA GLU A 14 13.38 7.78 17.92
C GLU A 14 13.86 6.34 17.71
N ARG A 15 14.36 5.68 18.77
CA ARG A 15 14.76 4.25 18.70
C ARG A 15 13.58 3.29 18.58
N LEU A 16 12.41 3.68 19.08
CA LEU A 16 11.21 2.83 19.11
C LEU A 16 10.42 2.86 17.80
N SER A 17 10.58 3.90 16.98
CA SER A 17 9.80 4.07 15.75
C SER A 17 10.70 3.98 14.53
N PRO A 18 10.69 2.84 13.79
CA PRO A 18 11.36 2.80 12.51
C PRO A 18 10.75 3.86 11.58
N PRO A 19 11.54 4.44 10.66
CA PRO A 19 11.03 5.39 9.68
C PRO A 19 9.83 4.78 8.92
N PRO A 20 8.81 5.60 8.57
CA PRO A 20 7.71 5.13 7.75
C PRO A 20 8.25 4.50 6.46
N VAL A 21 7.69 3.36 6.08
CA VAL A 21 8.02 2.72 4.80
C VAL A 21 7.58 3.66 3.68
N SER A 22 8.44 3.87 2.69
CA SER A 22 8.07 4.65 1.50
C SER A 22 6.89 3.97 0.80
N ALA A 23 5.91 4.78 0.38
CA ALA A 23 4.80 4.27 -0.39
C ALA A 23 5.31 3.70 -1.73
N PRO A 24 4.67 2.65 -2.28
CA PRO A 24 4.94 2.21 -3.63
C PRO A 24 4.64 3.33 -4.63
N ASP A 25 5.34 3.30 -5.77
CA ASP A 25 4.96 4.10 -6.93
C ASP A 25 3.68 3.50 -7.56
N PHE A 26 2.57 4.22 -7.43
CA PHE A 26 1.27 3.79 -7.91
C PHE A 26 1.09 3.94 -9.42
N ASP A 27 1.96 4.71 -10.08
CA ASP A 27 1.91 4.93 -11.53
C ASP A 27 2.76 3.89 -12.30
N ALA A 28 3.56 3.10 -11.60
CA ALA A 28 4.46 2.11 -12.21
C ALA A 28 3.75 0.88 -12.79
N VAL A 29 2.64 0.45 -12.18
CA VAL A 29 1.84 -0.71 -12.61
C VAL A 29 0.36 -0.51 -12.30
N ASP A 30 -0.49 -1.22 -13.05
CA ASP A 30 -1.94 -1.09 -12.91
C ASP A 30 -2.55 -1.87 -11.72
N ALA A 31 -1.79 -2.78 -11.11
CA ALA A 31 -2.33 -3.69 -10.10
C ALA A 31 -1.31 -4.04 -9.01
N PHE A 32 -1.82 -4.19 -7.79
CA PHE A 32 -1.05 -4.54 -6.62
C PHE A 32 -1.79 -5.60 -5.79
N VAL A 33 -1.03 -6.48 -5.13
CA VAL A 33 -1.53 -7.40 -4.12
C VAL A 33 -1.24 -6.82 -2.74
N TRP A 34 -2.27 -6.70 -1.91
CA TRP A 34 -2.10 -6.37 -0.50
C TRP A 34 -1.50 -7.57 0.25
N GLN A 35 -0.36 -7.35 0.87
CA GLN A 35 0.32 -8.30 1.74
C GLN A 35 0.19 -7.79 3.17
N VAL A 36 -0.49 -8.53 4.04
CA VAL A 36 -0.74 -8.11 5.43
C VAL A 36 0.49 -8.24 6.35
N SER A 37 1.52 -8.97 5.92
CA SER A 37 2.73 -9.18 6.72
C SER A 37 3.96 -9.43 5.83
N PRO A 38 4.95 -8.51 5.80
CA PRO A 38 4.83 -7.12 6.26
C PRO A 38 3.77 -6.38 5.44
N ASP A 39 3.11 -5.41 6.08
CA ASP A 39 2.06 -4.59 5.48
C ASP A 39 2.60 -3.79 4.28
N ARG A 40 2.22 -4.19 3.06
CA ARG A 40 2.66 -3.53 1.82
C ARG A 40 1.75 -3.88 0.64
N LEU A 41 1.87 -3.06 -0.39
CA LEU A 41 1.33 -3.34 -1.73
C LEU A 41 2.46 -3.87 -2.62
N ALA A 42 2.36 -5.12 -3.05
CA ALA A 42 3.32 -5.73 -3.96
C ALA A 42 2.83 -5.57 -5.42
N PRO A 43 3.65 -5.05 -6.34
CA PRO A 43 3.26 -4.85 -7.73
C PRO A 43 3.02 -6.18 -8.45
N VAL A 44 2.04 -6.21 -9.36
CA VAL A 44 1.76 -7.35 -10.25
C VAL A 44 2.23 -6.99 -11.66
N GLU A 45 3.38 -7.52 -12.07
CA GLU A 45 3.98 -7.21 -13.38
C GLU A 45 3.14 -7.68 -14.57
N THR A 46 2.48 -8.83 -14.44
CA THR A 46 1.62 -9.40 -15.49
C THR A 46 0.25 -9.73 -14.91
N VAL A 47 -0.75 -8.93 -15.30
CA VAL A 47 -2.15 -9.13 -14.90
C VAL A 47 -2.86 -9.99 -15.94
N ASN A 48 -3.43 -11.12 -15.51
CA ASN A 48 -4.31 -11.92 -16.37
C ASN A 48 -5.67 -11.23 -16.48
N ARG A 49 -5.81 -10.38 -17.49
CA ARG A 49 -7.05 -9.66 -17.79
C ARG A 49 -7.90 -10.44 -18.77
N VAL A 50 -9.22 -10.40 -18.58
CA VAL A 50 -10.19 -10.82 -19.59
C VAL A 50 -10.99 -9.59 -20.02
N ASP A 51 -11.37 -9.54 -21.29
CA ASP A 51 -12.17 -8.43 -21.80
C ASP A 51 -13.51 -8.37 -21.06
N MET A 52 -13.92 -7.17 -20.66
CA MET A 52 -15.14 -6.96 -19.87
C MET A 52 -16.39 -7.41 -20.64
N SER A 53 -16.37 -7.39 -21.97
CA SER A 53 -17.46 -7.91 -22.82
C SER A 53 -17.68 -9.42 -22.68
N LEU A 54 -16.70 -10.18 -22.17
CA LEU A 54 -16.81 -11.61 -21.94
C LEU A 54 -17.50 -11.95 -20.61
N LEU A 55 -17.64 -10.98 -19.72
CA LEU A 55 -18.27 -11.18 -18.42
C LEU A 55 -19.80 -11.13 -18.55
N LEU A 56 -20.47 -12.22 -18.17
CA LEU A 56 -21.93 -12.33 -18.23
C LEU A 56 -22.58 -11.90 -16.91
N GLY A 57 -23.70 -11.17 -17.00
CA GLY A 57 -24.49 -10.77 -15.83
C GLY A 57 -23.97 -9.53 -15.10
N VAL A 58 -22.96 -8.85 -15.65
CA VAL A 58 -22.41 -7.60 -15.08
C VAL A 58 -22.82 -6.34 -15.83
N ASP A 59 -23.62 -6.45 -16.90
CA ASP A 59 -23.96 -5.33 -17.80
C ASP A 59 -24.50 -4.11 -17.04
N ARG A 60 -25.49 -4.31 -16.17
CA ARG A 60 -26.06 -3.20 -15.39
C ARG A 60 -25.03 -2.50 -14.51
N ALA A 61 -24.15 -3.26 -13.86
CA ALA A 61 -23.14 -2.69 -12.96
C ALA A 61 -22.06 -1.96 -13.77
N ARG A 62 -21.62 -2.55 -14.89
CA ARG A 62 -20.71 -1.93 -15.85
C ARG A 62 -21.26 -0.58 -16.32
N ASP A 63 -22.49 -0.57 -16.83
CA ASP A 63 -23.11 0.61 -17.44
C ASP A 63 -23.41 1.72 -16.41
N ILE A 64 -23.37 1.42 -15.11
CA ILE A 64 -23.48 2.42 -14.04
C ILE A 64 -22.12 3.05 -13.68
N LEU A 65 -21.03 2.29 -13.83
CA LEU A 65 -19.71 2.65 -13.29
C LEU A 65 -18.72 3.15 -14.34
N LEU A 66 -19.02 2.98 -15.64
CA LEU A 66 -18.22 3.42 -16.79
C LEU A 66 -18.99 4.42 -17.65
#